data_AF-A0A3R5WUQ1-F1
#
_entry.id   AF-A0A3R5WUQ1-F1
#
_cell.length_a   1.000
_cell.length_b   1.000
_cell.length_c   1.000
_cell.angle_alpha   90.00
_cell.angle_beta   90.00
_cell.angle_gamma   90.00
#
_symmetry.space_group_name_H-M   'P 1'
#
loop_
_entity.id
_entity.type
_entity.pdbx_description
1 polymer ?
#
loop_
_entity_poly.entity_id
_entity_poly.type
_entity_poly.pdbx_seq_one_letter_code
_entity_poly.pdbx_strand_id
1 'polypeptide(L)'
;MDYRLELLKEYRELLLNWDNNNMLYNSLKFYKIYNGDVEHSELVSTLLCRETGKKNDIMTSWWKPTKYFLFRSIKGTRTELTDKLLSRIPEKADVEELRLSLSTIRYQEENEQIEEDVIIAFMDFLKVIYSLGNMTNSAFTTTGGPLDNWDAKLFNIKSQIKDDEWKEYITHNCFQDFFDENDDDYETILPFWNYGAKNLAAATDSDWKEYFINVKDRIEKRNKRLKKKNIL
;
A
#
# COMPACT_ATOMS: atom_id res chain seq x y z
N MET A 1 -3.15 17.54 6.82
CA MET A 1 -4.20 17.66 5.77
C MET A 1 -4.52 16.25 5.29
N ASP A 2 -5.80 15.87 5.17
CA ASP A 2 -6.18 14.54 4.66
C ASP A 2 -6.22 14.59 3.11
N TYR A 3 -5.09 14.27 2.49
CA TYR A 3 -4.92 14.37 1.03
C TYR A 3 -5.83 13.42 0.25
N ARG A 4 -6.30 12.34 0.88
CA ARG A 4 -7.36 11.50 0.34
C ARG A 4 -8.66 12.28 0.19
N LEU A 5 -9.05 13.13 1.15
CA LEU A 5 -10.24 13.96 1.01
C LEU A 5 -10.08 15.00 -0.11
N GLU A 6 -8.90 15.60 -0.26
CA GLU A 6 -8.67 16.55 -1.36
C GLU A 6 -8.73 15.89 -2.74
N LEU A 7 -8.17 14.67 -2.89
CA LEU A 7 -8.26 13.90 -4.13
C LEU A 7 -9.69 13.41 -4.39
N LEU A 8 -10.37 12.87 -3.39
CA LEU A 8 -11.73 12.34 -3.54
C LEU A 8 -12.79 13.43 -3.80
N LYS A 9 -12.54 14.71 -3.48
CA LYS A 9 -13.47 15.81 -3.79
C LYS A 9 -13.76 15.95 -5.27
N GLU A 10 -12.83 15.55 -6.14
CA GLU A 10 -13.05 15.54 -7.60
C GLU A 10 -14.01 14.42 -8.03
N TYR A 11 -14.19 13.38 -7.20
CA TYR A 11 -15.04 12.21 -7.46
C TYR A 11 -16.06 12.01 -6.36
N ARG A 12 -17.03 12.94 -6.32
CA ARG A 12 -18.09 13.02 -5.31
C ARG A 12 -18.79 11.69 -5.02
N GLU A 13 -19.02 10.85 -6.03
CA GLU A 13 -19.67 9.54 -5.85
C GLU A 13 -18.79 8.57 -5.04
N LEU A 14 -17.50 8.49 -5.36
CA LEU A 14 -16.53 7.66 -4.62
C LEU A 14 -16.32 8.18 -3.21
N LEU A 15 -16.33 9.50 -3.03
CA LEU A 15 -16.26 10.13 -1.70
C LEU A 15 -17.48 9.80 -0.84
N LEU A 16 -18.69 9.91 -1.40
CA LEU A 16 -19.94 9.69 -0.67
C LEU A 16 -20.17 8.23 -0.28
N ASN A 17 -19.67 7.29 -1.09
CA ASN A 17 -19.82 5.86 -0.86
C ASN A 17 -18.55 5.19 -0.34
N TRP A 18 -17.54 5.96 0.05
CA TRP A 18 -16.24 5.41 0.46
C TRP A 18 -16.36 4.34 1.55
N ASP A 19 -17.16 4.61 2.58
CA ASP A 19 -17.36 3.67 3.69
C ASP A 19 -18.38 2.56 3.39
N ASN A 20 -19.18 2.71 2.33
CA ASN A 20 -20.18 1.72 1.91
C ASN A 20 -19.59 0.70 0.93
N ASN A 21 -18.60 1.12 0.15
CA ASN A 21 -17.92 0.30 -0.83
C ASN A 21 -16.80 -0.49 -0.17
N ASN A 22 -16.50 -1.69 -0.68
CA ASN A 22 -15.30 -2.37 -0.21
C ASN A 22 -14.05 -1.60 -0.63
N MET A 23 -13.02 -1.70 0.21
CA MET A 23 -11.83 -0.88 0.06
C MET A 23 -11.03 -1.20 -1.20
N LEU A 24 -11.05 -2.46 -1.66
CA LEU A 24 -10.41 -2.86 -2.91
C LEU A 24 -11.09 -2.21 -4.12
N TYR A 25 -12.43 -2.22 -4.19
CA TYR A 25 -13.18 -1.53 -5.24
C TYR A 25 -12.82 -0.05 -5.29
N ASN A 26 -12.82 0.63 -4.13
CA ASN A 26 -12.43 2.03 -4.05
C ASN A 26 -11.01 2.27 -4.56
N SER A 27 -10.06 1.41 -4.13
CA SER A 27 -8.65 1.49 -4.53
C SER A 27 -8.47 1.36 -6.04
N LEU A 28 -9.21 0.44 -6.66
CA LEU A 28 -9.16 0.14 -8.10
C LEU A 28 -9.86 1.22 -8.94
N LYS A 29 -11.03 1.71 -8.50
CA LYS A 29 -11.72 2.84 -9.11
C LYS A 29 -10.86 4.10 -9.09
N PHE A 30 -10.25 4.37 -7.93
CA PHE A 30 -9.33 5.48 -7.77
C PHE A 30 -8.15 5.41 -8.76
N TYR A 31 -7.54 4.23 -8.93
CA TYR A 31 -6.51 4.01 -9.94
C TYR A 31 -7.00 4.25 -11.38
N LYS A 32 -8.19 3.77 -11.74
CA LYS A 32 -8.78 3.96 -13.08
C LYS A 32 -9.02 5.42 -13.42
N ILE A 33 -9.46 6.17 -12.43
CA ILE A 33 -9.79 7.58 -12.53
C ILE A 33 -8.53 8.42 -12.80
N TYR A 34 -7.47 8.23 -12.01
CA TYR A 34 -6.25 9.03 -12.12
C TYR A 34 -5.25 8.47 -13.15
N ASN A 35 -5.59 7.34 -13.79
CA ASN A 35 -4.96 6.67 -14.95
C ASN A 35 -3.44 6.85 -15.10
N GLY A 36 -2.76 6.69 -13.98
CA GLY A 36 -1.34 6.89 -13.76
C GLY A 36 -1.07 6.68 -12.27
N ASP A 37 0.18 6.47 -11.88
CA ASP A 37 0.52 6.53 -10.46
C ASP A 37 -0.02 7.84 -9.89
N VAL A 38 -0.64 7.79 -8.71
CA VAL A 38 -1.24 8.97 -8.04
C VAL A 38 -0.23 10.15 -8.01
N GLU A 39 1.05 9.81 -8.03
CA GLU A 39 2.25 10.66 -8.18
C GLU A 39 2.31 11.52 -9.46
N HIS A 40 1.53 11.19 -10.48
CA HIS A 40 1.48 11.86 -11.78
C HIS A 40 0.20 12.67 -11.99
N SER A 41 -0.74 12.61 -11.05
CA SER A 41 -1.90 13.50 -11.04
C SER A 41 -1.43 14.96 -10.98
N GLU A 42 -1.97 15.81 -11.87
CA GLU A 42 -1.71 17.25 -11.87
C GLU A 42 -2.08 17.88 -10.51
N LEU A 43 -3.12 17.36 -9.86
CA LEU A 43 -3.53 17.79 -8.52
C LEU A 43 -2.47 17.46 -7.46
N VAL A 44 -1.93 16.23 -7.46
CA VAL A 44 -0.85 15.80 -6.52
C VAL A 44 0.45 16.54 -6.79
N SER A 45 0.79 16.72 -8.07
CA SER A 45 1.94 17.52 -8.50
C SER A 45 1.79 18.99 -8.07
N THR A 46 0.60 19.57 -8.21
CA THR A 46 0.38 21.01 -7.94
C THR A 46 0.23 21.31 -6.45
N LEU A 47 -0.49 20.48 -5.70
CA LEU A 47 -0.69 20.66 -4.25
C LEU A 47 0.60 20.48 -3.44
N LEU A 48 1.55 19.67 -3.93
CA LEU A 48 2.65 19.20 -3.09
C LEU A 48 4.05 19.38 -3.69
N CYS A 49 4.19 19.37 -5.02
CA CYS A 49 5.50 19.52 -5.68
C CYS A 49 5.96 20.99 -5.71
N ARG A 50 5.04 21.96 -5.73
CA ARG A 50 5.38 23.40 -5.79
C ARG A 50 6.15 23.92 -4.58
N GLU A 51 5.96 23.34 -3.39
CA GLU A 51 6.63 23.80 -2.17
C GLU A 51 8.01 23.17 -1.95
N THR A 52 8.27 21.99 -2.51
CA THR A 52 9.47 21.20 -2.17
C THR A 52 10.31 20.75 -3.36
N GLY A 53 9.79 20.83 -4.60
CA GLY A 53 10.41 20.26 -5.80
C GLY A 53 10.46 18.73 -5.81
N LYS A 54 9.73 18.05 -4.91
CA LYS A 54 9.75 16.59 -4.72
C LYS A 54 8.47 15.95 -5.25
N LYS A 55 8.61 14.82 -5.97
CA LYS A 55 7.48 13.95 -6.31
C LYS A 55 7.04 13.21 -5.06
N ASN A 56 5.74 13.21 -4.78
CA ASN A 56 5.19 12.44 -3.67
C ASN A 56 4.80 11.07 -4.16
N ASP A 57 5.38 10.06 -3.52
CA ASP A 57 5.03 8.66 -3.69
C ASP A 57 3.91 8.33 -2.70
N ILE A 58 2.67 8.59 -3.13
CA ILE A 58 1.48 8.17 -2.40
C ILE A 58 1.33 6.66 -2.67
N MET A 59 2.09 5.88 -1.91
CA MET A 59 1.65 4.58 -1.41
C MET A 59 1.31 3.54 -2.49
N THR A 60 2.21 3.31 -3.43
CA THR A 60 2.07 2.23 -4.42
C THR A 60 2.28 0.81 -3.86
N SER A 61 2.74 0.67 -2.60
CA SER A 61 3.14 -0.61 -2.01
C SER A 61 2.00 -1.57 -1.64
N TRP A 62 0.74 -1.27 -1.99
CA TRP A 62 -0.37 -2.22 -1.83
C TRP A 62 -0.59 -3.09 -3.06
N TRP A 63 -0.26 -2.60 -4.27
CA TRP A 63 -0.61 -3.27 -5.52
C TRP A 63 0.16 -4.58 -5.69
N LYS A 64 1.49 -4.54 -5.50
CA LYS A 64 2.32 -5.74 -5.63
C LYS A 64 1.93 -6.83 -4.62
N PRO A 65 1.78 -6.56 -3.30
CA PRO A 65 1.20 -7.52 -2.37
C PRO A 65 -0.16 -8.06 -2.81
N THR A 66 -1.10 -7.19 -3.19
CA THR A 66 -2.43 -7.57 -3.68
C THR A 66 -2.34 -8.49 -4.90
N LYS A 67 -1.41 -8.20 -5.81
CA LYS A 67 -1.21 -8.98 -7.02
C LYS A 67 -0.70 -10.39 -6.72
N TYR A 68 0.26 -10.55 -5.81
CA TYR A 68 0.71 -11.88 -5.40
C TYR A 68 -0.36 -12.61 -4.59
N PHE A 69 -1.05 -11.91 -3.69
CA PHE A 69 -2.17 -12.47 -2.94
C PHE A 69 -3.27 -12.99 -3.88
N LEU A 70 -3.70 -12.23 -4.88
CA LEU A 70 -4.82 -12.64 -5.71
C LEU A 70 -4.44 -13.50 -6.91
N PHE A 71 -3.23 -13.35 -7.47
CA PHE A 71 -2.88 -14.01 -8.73
C PHE A 71 -1.68 -14.95 -8.63
N ARG A 72 -1.02 -15.02 -7.46
CA ARG A 72 0.19 -15.83 -7.23
C ARG A 72 1.28 -15.62 -8.30
N SER A 73 1.33 -14.43 -8.89
CA SER A 73 2.13 -14.16 -10.10
C SER A 73 2.44 -12.69 -10.31
N ILE A 74 3.60 -12.41 -10.93
CA ILE A 74 3.98 -11.09 -11.42
C ILE A 74 3.46 -10.76 -12.82
N LYS A 75 2.82 -11.71 -13.50
CA LYS A 75 2.32 -11.50 -14.87
C LYS A 75 1.11 -10.55 -14.90
N GLY A 76 0.85 -9.95 -16.05
CA GLY A 76 -0.25 -9.01 -16.28
C GLY A 76 0.06 -7.60 -15.80
N THR A 77 -0.43 -6.59 -16.50
CA THR A 77 -0.24 -5.18 -16.11
C THR A 77 -1.23 -4.78 -15.00
N ARG A 78 -0.94 -3.69 -14.28
CA ARG A 78 -1.88 -3.15 -13.28
C ARG A 78 -3.22 -2.78 -13.92
N THR A 79 -3.18 -2.21 -15.12
CA THR A 79 -4.37 -1.87 -15.91
C THR A 79 -5.22 -3.10 -16.23
N GLU A 80 -4.63 -4.12 -16.84
CA GLU A 80 -5.32 -5.38 -17.20
C GLU A 80 -5.98 -6.05 -15.98
N LEU A 81 -5.22 -6.17 -14.90
CA LEU A 81 -5.70 -6.84 -13.70
C LEU A 81 -6.73 -5.99 -12.96
N THR A 82 -6.65 -4.66 -13.03
CA THR A 82 -7.68 -3.77 -12.48
C THR A 82 -9.01 -3.98 -13.18
N ASP A 83 -9.04 -4.03 -14.52
CA ASP A 83 -10.27 -4.28 -15.27
C ASP A 83 -10.87 -5.66 -14.95
N LYS A 84 -10.00 -6.67 -14.83
CA LYS A 84 -10.42 -8.02 -14.41
C LYS A 84 -11.01 -8.05 -13.00
N LEU A 85 -10.43 -7.30 -12.06
CA LEU A 85 -10.93 -7.25 -10.69
C LEU A 85 -12.27 -6.50 -10.62
N LEU A 86 -12.36 -5.30 -11.20
CA LEU A 86 -13.57 -4.47 -11.16
C LEU A 86 -14.79 -5.12 -11.84
N SER A 87 -14.58 -6.01 -12.80
CA SER A 87 -15.66 -6.78 -13.44
C SER A 87 -16.15 -7.97 -12.61
N ARG A 88 -15.49 -8.34 -11.50
CA ARG A 88 -15.78 -9.54 -10.71
C ARG A 88 -16.08 -9.30 -9.25
N ILE A 89 -15.45 -8.29 -8.63
CA ILE A 89 -15.65 -8.01 -7.22
C ILE A 89 -16.97 -7.23 -7.02
N PRO A 90 -17.67 -7.43 -5.90
CA PRO A 90 -18.79 -6.56 -5.55
C PRO A 90 -18.32 -5.11 -5.38
N GLU A 91 -19.24 -4.16 -5.50
CA GLU A 91 -18.97 -2.77 -5.11
C GLU A 91 -19.11 -2.59 -3.60
N LYS A 92 -20.18 -3.14 -3.02
CA LYS A 92 -20.52 -2.98 -1.59
C LYS A 92 -19.54 -3.71 -0.69
N ALA A 93 -19.48 -3.27 0.57
CA ALA A 93 -18.69 -3.89 1.63
C ALA A 93 -19.36 -5.16 2.20
N ASP A 94 -19.72 -6.11 1.33
CA ASP A 94 -20.14 -7.45 1.73
C ASP A 94 -18.91 -8.38 1.77
N VAL A 95 -18.54 -8.82 2.96
CA VAL A 95 -17.32 -9.62 3.18
C VAL A 95 -17.44 -10.98 2.51
N GLU A 96 -18.61 -11.62 2.57
CA GLU A 96 -18.81 -12.98 2.05
C GLU A 96 -18.84 -12.96 0.51
N GLU A 97 -19.57 -12.03 -0.09
CA GLU A 97 -19.59 -11.87 -1.54
C GLU A 97 -18.18 -11.56 -2.09
N LEU A 98 -17.45 -10.67 -1.40
CA LEU A 98 -16.07 -10.35 -1.77
C LEU A 98 -15.15 -11.56 -1.62
N ARG A 99 -15.29 -12.32 -0.51
CA ARG A 99 -14.51 -13.54 -0.24
C ARG A 99 -14.69 -14.57 -1.35
N LEU A 100 -15.92 -14.83 -1.78
CA LEU A 100 -16.22 -15.76 -2.87
C LEU A 100 -15.64 -15.29 -4.22
N SER A 101 -15.81 -14.00 -4.56
CA SER A 101 -15.25 -13.45 -5.80
C SER A 101 -13.71 -13.52 -5.82
N LEU A 102 -13.05 -13.15 -4.73
CA LEU A 102 -11.59 -13.19 -4.63
C LEU A 102 -11.04 -14.61 -4.56
N SER A 103 -11.73 -15.54 -3.92
CA SER A 103 -11.37 -16.97 -3.90
C SER A 103 -11.34 -17.55 -5.31
N THR A 104 -12.38 -17.26 -6.11
CA THR A 104 -12.44 -17.65 -7.53
C THR A 104 -11.25 -17.12 -8.32
N ILE A 105 -10.76 -15.92 -7.99
CA ILE A 105 -9.59 -15.33 -8.64
C ILE A 105 -8.29 -16.01 -8.20
N ARG A 106 -8.11 -16.22 -6.90
CA ARG A 106 -6.88 -16.80 -6.29
C ARG A 106 -6.69 -18.28 -6.62
N TYR A 107 -7.78 -19.04 -6.58
CA TYR A 107 -7.79 -20.50 -6.71
C TYR A 107 -8.30 -20.99 -8.08
N GLN A 108 -8.62 -20.08 -9.02
CA GLN A 108 -9.01 -20.44 -10.39
C GLN A 108 -10.12 -21.52 -10.47
N GLU A 109 -11.16 -21.41 -9.64
CA GLU A 109 -12.30 -22.36 -9.57
C GLU A 109 -11.99 -23.73 -8.92
N GLU A 110 -10.87 -23.88 -8.22
CA GLU A 110 -10.68 -24.98 -7.26
C GLU A 110 -11.66 -24.85 -6.08
N ASN A 111 -12.01 -25.97 -5.42
CA ASN A 111 -12.88 -26.00 -4.22
C ASN A 111 -12.20 -25.42 -2.95
N GLU A 112 -11.26 -24.50 -3.12
CA GLU A 112 -10.59 -23.78 -2.05
C GLU A 112 -11.17 -22.36 -1.94
N GLN A 113 -11.28 -21.89 -0.70
CA GLN A 113 -11.76 -20.54 -0.44
C GLN A 113 -10.80 -19.85 0.51
N ILE A 114 -10.66 -18.55 0.30
CA ILE A 114 -9.93 -17.69 1.23
C ILE A 114 -10.72 -17.66 2.53
N GLU A 115 -10.03 -17.81 3.64
CA GLU A 115 -10.62 -17.69 4.98
C GLU A 115 -11.13 -16.26 5.21
N GLU A 116 -12.28 -16.12 5.89
CA GLU A 116 -12.97 -14.83 6.09
C GLU A 116 -12.06 -13.80 6.78
N ASP A 117 -11.31 -14.25 7.79
CA ASP A 117 -10.42 -13.40 8.57
C ASP A 117 -9.23 -12.84 7.76
N VAL A 118 -8.85 -13.49 6.66
CA VAL A 118 -7.83 -13.01 5.73
C VAL A 118 -8.39 -11.88 4.87
N ILE A 119 -9.65 -11.99 4.43
CA ILE A 119 -10.33 -10.91 3.69
C ILE A 119 -10.51 -9.68 4.60
N ILE A 120 -10.91 -9.89 5.85
CA ILE A 120 -11.02 -8.81 6.84
C ILE A 120 -9.65 -8.13 7.03
N ALA A 121 -8.59 -8.92 7.26
CA ALA A 121 -7.23 -8.40 7.40
C ALA A 121 -6.77 -7.62 6.15
N PHE A 122 -7.07 -8.13 4.96
CA PHE A 122 -6.75 -7.49 3.70
C PHE A 122 -7.48 -6.15 3.51
N MET A 123 -8.78 -6.09 3.81
CA MET A 123 -9.56 -4.84 3.74
C MET A 123 -9.08 -3.81 4.75
N ASP A 124 -8.80 -4.22 5.98
CA ASP A 124 -8.22 -3.37 7.04
C ASP A 124 -6.86 -2.81 6.63
N PHE A 125 -6.00 -3.65 6.04
CA PHE A 125 -4.71 -3.25 5.49
C PHE A 125 -4.89 -2.15 4.43
N LEU A 126 -5.76 -2.35 3.42
CA LEU A 126 -6.02 -1.34 2.40
C LEU A 126 -6.56 -0.04 3.03
N LYS A 127 -7.47 -0.15 3.99
CA LYS A 127 -8.04 1.02 4.67
C LYS A 127 -6.97 1.84 5.38
N VAL A 128 -6.04 1.19 6.07
CA VAL A 128 -4.93 1.86 6.76
C VAL A 128 -3.93 2.46 5.78
N ILE A 129 -3.61 1.77 4.67
CA ILE A 129 -2.78 2.30 3.59
C ILE A 129 -3.34 3.64 3.07
N TYR A 130 -4.65 3.71 2.82
CA TYR A 130 -5.28 4.92 2.27
C TYR A 130 -5.57 6.01 3.30
N SER A 131 -5.78 5.65 4.58
CA SER A 131 -6.15 6.64 5.62
C SER A 131 -4.95 7.16 6.43
N LEU A 132 -3.98 6.29 6.73
CA LEU A 132 -2.84 6.57 7.60
C LEU A 132 -1.50 6.41 6.90
N GLY A 133 -1.46 5.78 5.73
CA GLY A 133 -0.26 5.69 4.90
C GLY A 133 0.24 7.04 4.37
N ASN A 134 -0.35 8.16 4.82
CA ASN A 134 -0.01 9.51 4.38
C ASN A 134 1.51 9.77 4.37
N MET A 135 1.97 10.03 3.15
CA MET A 135 2.99 10.97 2.70
C MET A 135 3.99 11.44 3.75
N THR A 136 5.17 10.87 3.68
CA THR A 136 6.39 11.62 3.97
C THR A 136 7.09 11.93 2.66
N ASN A 137 7.85 13.04 2.63
CA ASN A 137 8.65 13.55 1.51
C ASN A 137 9.77 12.59 1.00
N SER A 138 9.61 11.29 1.18
CA SER A 138 10.43 10.18 0.68
C SER A 138 9.73 9.59 -0.54
N ALA A 139 10.31 9.49 -1.73
CA ALA A 139 11.71 9.28 -2.03
C ALA A 139 12.09 10.04 -3.31
N PHE A 140 13.36 10.45 -3.41
CA PHE A 140 13.93 11.03 -4.62
C PHE A 140 14.04 9.93 -5.69
N THR A 141 12.95 9.51 -6.33
CA THR A 141 13.00 8.49 -7.39
C THR A 141 12.98 9.19 -8.76
N THR A 142 14.15 9.28 -9.39
CA THR A 142 14.27 9.64 -10.81
C THR A 142 13.96 8.48 -11.74
N THR A 143 13.92 7.26 -11.19
CA THR A 143 13.61 6.01 -11.88
C THR A 143 12.62 5.21 -11.05
N GLY A 144 11.34 5.23 -11.44
CA GLY A 144 10.34 4.28 -10.98
C GLY A 144 10.70 2.88 -11.49
N GLY A 145 11.55 2.18 -10.74
CA GLY A 145 11.78 0.75 -10.93
C GLY A 145 10.57 -0.06 -10.41
N PRO A 146 10.41 -1.32 -10.84
CA PRO A 146 9.24 -2.17 -10.57
C PRO A 146 9.09 -2.66 -9.11
N LEU A 147 9.42 -1.84 -8.11
CA LEU A 147 9.45 -2.24 -6.70
C LEU A 147 8.50 -1.40 -5.83
N ASP A 148 7.21 -1.69 -5.98
CA ASP A 148 6.09 -1.34 -5.10
C ASP A 148 6.17 -2.06 -3.74
N ASN A 149 7.27 -1.93 -2.99
CA ASN A 149 7.40 -2.50 -1.65
C ASN A 149 8.26 -1.60 -0.73
N TRP A 150 7.90 -1.55 0.55
CA TRP A 150 8.46 -0.61 1.52
C TRP A 150 9.97 -0.79 1.73
N ASP A 151 10.44 -2.02 1.64
CA ASP A 151 11.85 -2.39 1.66
C ASP A 151 12.65 -1.67 0.57
N ALA A 152 12.20 -1.74 -0.68
CA ALA A 152 12.89 -1.09 -1.79
C ALA A 152 12.91 0.43 -1.62
N LYS A 153 11.84 1.02 -1.08
CA LYS A 153 11.80 2.47 -0.80
C LYS A 153 12.81 2.85 0.27
N LEU A 154 12.85 2.12 1.38
CA LEU A 154 13.82 2.37 2.46
C LEU A 154 15.27 2.19 1.97
N PHE A 155 15.56 1.12 1.21
CA PHE A 155 16.89 0.91 0.62
C PHE A 155 17.28 2.01 -0.37
N ASN A 156 16.34 2.45 -1.22
CA ASN A 156 16.60 3.54 -2.17
C ASN A 156 16.91 4.84 -1.43
N ILE A 157 16.17 5.18 -0.37
CA ILE A 157 16.45 6.40 0.40
C ILE A 157 17.80 6.28 1.12
N LYS A 158 18.13 5.12 1.72
CA LYS A 158 19.45 4.85 2.31
C LYS A 158 20.57 5.07 1.30
N SER A 159 20.39 4.67 0.04
CA SER A 159 21.41 4.85 -1.00
C SER A 159 21.65 6.32 -1.39
N GLN A 160 20.66 7.19 -1.14
CA GLN A 160 20.68 8.60 -1.52
C GLN A 160 21.17 9.51 -0.38
N ILE A 161 20.92 9.13 0.86
CA ILE A 161 21.26 9.89 2.07
C ILE A 161 22.51 9.28 2.72
N LYS A 162 23.43 10.10 3.26
CA LYS A 162 24.64 9.61 3.93
C LYS A 162 24.37 9.22 5.38
N ASP A 163 25.16 8.32 5.96
CA ASP A 163 24.84 7.56 7.19
C ASP A 163 24.19 8.38 8.34
N ASP A 164 24.81 9.49 8.79
CA ASP A 164 24.25 10.31 9.88
C ASP A 164 22.92 10.98 9.49
N GLU A 165 22.85 11.53 8.28
CA GLU A 165 21.62 12.13 7.74
C GLU A 165 20.53 11.06 7.55
N TRP A 166 20.91 9.82 7.24
CA TRP A 166 19.99 8.69 7.07
C TRP A 166 19.37 8.30 8.40
N LYS A 167 20.19 8.17 9.46
CA LYS A 167 19.71 7.88 10.80
C LYS A 167 18.80 8.98 11.35
N GLU A 168 19.16 10.25 11.10
CA GLU A 168 18.29 11.38 11.42
C GLU A 168 16.97 11.30 10.64
N TYR A 169 17.04 11.02 9.33
CA TYR A 169 15.86 10.89 8.48
C TYR A 169 14.90 9.79 8.97
N ILE A 170 15.42 8.60 9.27
CA ILE A 170 14.65 7.48 9.81
C ILE A 170 13.97 7.88 11.12
N THR A 171 14.74 8.47 12.05
CA THR A 171 14.25 8.84 13.38
C THR A 171 13.21 9.95 13.31
N HIS A 172 13.46 10.98 12.50
CA HIS A 172 12.56 12.11 12.27
C HIS A 172 11.22 11.61 11.74
N ASN A 173 11.23 10.79 10.69
CA ASN A 173 10.03 10.27 10.03
C ASN A 173 9.43 9.04 10.71
N CYS A 174 9.94 8.65 11.87
CA CYS A 174 9.47 7.49 12.65
C CYS A 174 9.51 6.16 11.87
N PHE A 175 10.50 5.99 10.98
CA PHE A 175 10.65 4.78 10.16
C PHE A 175 11.34 3.62 10.87
N GLN A 176 11.90 3.83 12.07
CA GLN A 176 12.56 2.78 12.85
C GLN A 176 11.66 1.57 13.12
N ASP A 177 10.34 1.73 13.06
CA ASP A 177 9.39 0.63 13.27
C ASP A 177 9.36 -0.42 12.14
N PHE A 178 10.01 -0.15 11.01
CA PHE A 178 10.10 -1.05 9.85
C PHE A 178 11.42 -1.85 9.78
N PHE A 179 12.35 -1.61 10.71
CA PHE A 179 13.65 -2.27 10.78
C PHE A 179 13.66 -3.36 11.86
N ASP A 180 14.65 -4.26 11.77
CA ASP A 180 14.90 -5.26 12.81
C ASP A 180 15.12 -4.56 14.16
N GLU A 181 14.55 -5.12 15.21
CA GLU A 181 14.63 -4.51 16.54
C GLU A 181 16.04 -4.58 17.14
N ASN A 182 16.88 -5.46 16.63
CA ASN A 182 18.29 -5.61 17.01
C ASN A 182 19.24 -4.87 16.06
N ASP A 183 18.70 -4.15 15.08
CA ASP A 183 19.47 -3.40 14.10
C ASP A 183 19.62 -1.94 14.53
N ASP A 184 20.69 -1.70 15.29
CA ASP A 184 21.06 -0.38 15.81
C ASP A 184 21.45 0.61 14.68
N ASP A 185 21.70 0.12 13.47
CA ASP A 185 22.19 0.89 12.32
C ASP A 185 21.14 1.10 11.22
N TYR A 186 19.93 0.56 11.37
CA TYR A 186 18.86 0.60 10.35
C TYR A 186 19.30 0.05 8.97
N GLU A 187 20.07 -1.03 8.96
CA GLU A 187 20.51 -1.74 7.76
C GLU A 187 19.60 -2.91 7.35
N THR A 188 18.92 -3.52 8.31
CA THR A 188 18.13 -4.75 8.18
C THR A 188 16.65 -4.42 8.30
N ILE A 189 15.94 -4.58 7.20
CA ILE A 189 14.48 -4.40 7.14
C ILE A 189 13.81 -5.67 7.70
N LEU A 190 12.67 -5.53 8.38
CA LEU A 190 11.99 -6.68 8.97
C LEU A 190 11.70 -7.79 7.93
N PRO A 191 11.86 -9.08 8.30
CA PRO A 191 11.78 -10.19 7.36
C PRO A 191 10.49 -10.27 6.53
N PHE A 192 9.33 -9.90 7.07
CA PHE A 192 8.06 -9.94 6.33
C PHE A 192 7.99 -8.93 5.17
N TRP A 193 8.82 -7.88 5.18
CA TRP A 193 9.03 -7.00 4.03
C TRP A 193 10.07 -7.54 3.03
N ASN A 194 10.97 -8.41 3.49
CA ASN A 194 12.01 -9.05 2.68
C ASN A 194 11.54 -10.30 1.96
N TYR A 195 10.27 -10.70 2.08
CA TYR A 195 9.78 -12.01 1.58
C TYR A 195 10.09 -12.25 0.10
N GLY A 196 10.27 -11.20 -0.70
CA GLY A 196 10.79 -11.34 -2.06
C GLY A 196 9.79 -12.01 -3.01
N ALA A 197 9.93 -11.70 -4.30
CA ALA A 197 8.98 -12.13 -5.34
C ALA A 197 8.67 -13.64 -5.33
N LYS A 198 9.68 -14.48 -5.08
CA LYS A 198 9.57 -15.94 -5.17
C LYS A 198 8.80 -16.56 -4.00
N ASN A 199 8.95 -16.04 -2.78
CA ASN A 199 8.24 -16.59 -1.63
C ASN A 199 6.80 -16.06 -1.55
N LEU A 200 6.55 -14.84 -2.04
CA LEU A 200 5.20 -14.27 -2.10
C LEU A 200 4.24 -15.05 -3.00
N ALA A 201 4.73 -15.65 -4.09
CA ALA A 201 3.89 -16.47 -4.97
C ALA A 201 3.43 -17.79 -4.31
N ALA A 202 4.21 -18.32 -3.38
CA ALA A 202 3.92 -19.55 -2.64
C ALA A 202 3.29 -19.31 -1.26
N ALA A 203 3.09 -18.04 -0.88
CA ALA A 203 2.55 -17.66 0.43
C ALA A 203 1.11 -18.14 0.62
N THR A 204 0.90 -18.83 1.74
CA THR A 204 -0.39 -19.34 2.20
C THR A 204 -1.30 -18.19 2.66
N ASP A 205 -2.56 -18.51 2.91
CA ASP A 205 -3.52 -17.56 3.47
C ASP A 205 -3.10 -17.05 4.85
N SER A 206 -2.49 -17.91 5.67
CA SER A 206 -1.92 -17.53 6.96
C SER A 206 -0.76 -16.54 6.79
N ASP A 207 0.14 -16.78 5.83
CA ASP A 207 1.26 -15.87 5.56
C ASP A 207 0.75 -14.48 5.13
N TRP A 208 -0.28 -14.44 4.27
CA TRP A 208 -0.89 -13.19 3.82
C TRP A 208 -1.61 -12.45 4.94
N LYS A 209 -2.34 -13.18 5.80
CA LYS A 209 -3.00 -12.60 6.97
C LYS A 209 -1.99 -11.95 7.91
N GLU A 210 -0.92 -12.67 8.23
CA GLU A 210 0.16 -12.16 9.07
C GLU A 210 0.78 -10.91 8.44
N TYR A 211 1.07 -10.94 7.14
CA TYR A 211 1.56 -9.77 6.42
C TYR A 211 0.61 -8.57 6.56
N PHE A 212 -0.68 -8.73 6.24
CA PHE A 212 -1.65 -7.62 6.29
C PHE A 212 -1.77 -7.01 7.70
N ILE A 213 -1.84 -7.85 8.74
CA ILE A 213 -1.90 -7.40 10.13
C ILE A 213 -0.62 -6.66 10.51
N ASN A 214 0.54 -7.25 10.24
CA ASN A 214 1.82 -6.65 10.59
C ASN A 214 2.02 -5.29 9.90
N VAL A 215 1.75 -5.20 8.60
CA VAL A 215 1.89 -3.93 7.88
C VAL A 215 0.94 -2.87 8.45
N LYS A 216 -0.33 -3.23 8.66
CA LYS A 216 -1.33 -2.35 9.25
C LYS A 216 -0.85 -1.78 10.59
N ASP A 217 -0.44 -2.64 11.50
CA ASP A 217 -0.05 -2.27 12.86
C ASP A 217 1.19 -1.37 12.87
N ARG A 218 2.15 -1.60 11.97
CA ARG A 218 3.34 -0.75 11.84
C ARG A 218 3.01 0.64 11.31
N ILE A 219 2.15 0.74 10.30
CA ILE A 219 1.68 2.04 9.79
C ILE A 219 0.95 2.81 10.90
N GLU A 220 0.05 2.13 11.63
CA GLU A 220 -0.65 2.75 12.76
C GLU A 220 0.30 3.20 13.87
N LYS A 221 1.27 2.36 14.25
CA LYS A 221 2.27 2.67 15.27
C LYS A 221 3.10 3.89 14.89
N ARG A 222 3.57 3.94 13.64
CA ARG A 222 4.27 5.11 13.09
C ARG A 222 3.41 6.36 13.12
N ASN A 223 2.18 6.29 12.64
CA ASN A 223 1.26 7.42 12.64
C ASN A 223 0.98 7.94 14.05
N LYS A 224 0.81 7.04 15.04
CA LYS A 224 0.70 7.39 16.47
C LYS A 224 1.96 8.14 16.96
N ARG A 225 3.16 7.75 16.53
CA ARG A 225 4.42 8.43 16.90
C ARG A 225 4.56 9.80 16.22
N LEU A 226 4.24 9.91 14.94
CA LEU A 226 4.26 11.17 14.21
C LEU A 226 3.34 12.22 14.85
N LYS A 227 2.12 11.82 15.24
CA LYS A 227 1.19 12.68 15.99
C LYS A 227 1.78 13.13 17.33
N LYS A 228 2.42 12.24 18.08
CA LYS A 228 3.09 12.60 19.35
C LYS A 228 4.25 13.57 19.16
N LYS A 229 4.91 13.55 18.00
CA LYS A 229 5.99 14.49 17.64
C LYS A 229 5.47 15.80 17.01
N ASN A 230 4.16 15.98 16.84
CA ASN A 230 3.56 17.11 16.10
C ASN A 230 4.11 17.27 14.67
N ILE A 231 4.47 16.15 14.02
CA ILE A 231 4.92 16.13 12.62
C ILE A 231 3.72 16.01 11.65
N LEU A 232 2.57 15.53 12.16
CA LEU A 232 1.30 15.38 11.46
C LEU A 232 0.18 16.18 12.15
#